data_AF-A0A376MVH3-F1
#
_entry.id   AF-A0A376MVH3-F1
#
_cell.length_a   1.000
_cell.length_b   1.000
_cell.length_c   1.000
_cell.angle_alpha   90.00
_cell.angle_beta   90.00
_cell.angle_gamma   90.00
#
_symmetry.space_group_name_H-M   'P 1'
#
loop_
_entity.id
_entity.type
_entity.pdbx_description
1 polymer ?
#
loop_
_entity_poly.entity_id
_entity_poly.type
_entity_poly.pdbx_seq_one_letter_code
_entity_poly.pdbx_strand_id
1 'polypeptide(L)'
;MSTEWGRPLMFYGQRIHDKCYRRAHFDAGEFVQSWDDDAARKGYCLYKMGCKGPTTYNACSSTRWNDGVSFPIQSGHGCLGCAENGFWIAVRSTAAWSIFRKWVLIPPPTPSV
;
A
#
# COMPACT_ATOMS: atom_id res chain seq x y z
N MET A 1 -23.22 13.52 8.09
CA MET A 1 -22.90 12.11 8.41
C MET A 1 -21.38 11.95 8.44
N SER A 2 -20.81 11.82 9.65
CA SER A 2 -19.36 11.68 9.88
C SER A 2 -19.08 10.44 10.74
N THR A 3 -17.89 9.86 10.60
CA THR A 3 -17.39 8.82 11.52
C THR A 3 -17.20 9.41 12.92
N GLU A 4 -16.99 8.56 13.93
CA GLU A 4 -16.60 8.98 15.29
C GLU A 4 -15.36 9.91 15.33
N TRP A 5 -14.46 9.77 14.35
CA TRP A 5 -13.27 10.62 14.16
C TRP A 5 -13.51 11.92 13.34
N GLY A 6 -14.77 12.28 13.09
CA GLY A 6 -15.13 13.48 12.32
C GLY A 6 -14.93 13.39 10.80
N ARG A 7 -14.56 12.22 10.25
CA ARG A 7 -14.32 12.04 8.80
C ARG A 7 -15.65 11.85 8.03
N PRO A 8 -15.83 12.40 6.81
CA PRO A 8 -17.06 12.21 6.03
C PRO A 8 -17.34 10.74 5.69
N LEU A 9 -18.51 10.22 6.07
CA LEU A 9 -18.83 8.78 5.90
C LEU A 9 -18.84 8.33 4.44
N MET A 10 -19.21 9.21 3.50
CA MET A 10 -19.27 8.87 2.08
C MET A 10 -17.93 8.44 1.48
N PHE A 11 -16.80 8.92 2.02
CA PHE A 11 -15.45 8.60 1.52
C PHE A 11 -14.61 7.76 2.50
N TYR A 12 -14.91 7.84 3.80
CA TYR A 12 -14.10 7.22 4.86
C TYR A 12 -14.88 6.16 5.66
N GLY A 13 -16.10 5.80 5.25
CA GLY A 13 -16.91 4.77 5.90
C GLY A 13 -16.46 3.34 5.62
N GLN A 14 -15.55 3.12 4.66
CA GLN A 14 -15.07 1.81 4.25
C GLN A 14 -13.53 1.79 4.17
N ARG A 15 -12.95 0.61 4.39
CA ARG A 15 -11.50 0.41 4.25
C ARG A 15 -11.14 0.22 2.79
N ILE A 16 -9.92 0.63 2.43
CA ILE A 16 -9.34 0.41 1.10
C ILE A 16 -9.46 -1.06 0.69
N HIS A 17 -9.16 -1.98 1.61
CA HIS A 17 -9.15 -3.41 1.35
C HIS A 17 -10.54 -4.02 1.08
N ASP A 18 -11.60 -3.41 1.61
CA ASP A 18 -12.97 -3.92 1.44
C ASP A 18 -13.52 -3.63 0.03
N LYS A 19 -12.92 -2.68 -0.69
CA LYS A 19 -13.23 -2.35 -2.09
C LYS A 19 -12.06 -2.55 -3.05
N CYS A 20 -10.99 -3.20 -2.60
CA CYS A 20 -9.80 -3.42 -3.43
C CYS A 20 -10.08 -4.49 -4.50
N TYR A 21 -9.78 -4.19 -5.76
CA TYR A 21 -9.97 -5.15 -6.86
C TYR A 21 -9.08 -6.40 -6.75
N ARG A 22 -7.93 -6.31 -6.05
CA ARG A 22 -7.03 -7.46 -5.78
C ARG A 22 -7.49 -8.32 -4.59
N ARG A 23 -8.70 -8.09 -4.06
CA ARG A 23 -9.21 -8.81 -2.88
C ARG A 23 -9.38 -10.31 -3.14
N ALA A 24 -9.83 -10.71 -4.34
CA ALA A 24 -9.93 -12.12 -4.71
C ALA A 24 -8.59 -12.86 -4.55
N HIS A 25 -7.47 -12.24 -4.97
CA HIS A 25 -6.13 -12.81 -4.78
C HIS A 25 -5.74 -12.90 -3.30
N PHE A 26 -6.13 -11.93 -2.48
CA PHE A 26 -5.91 -12.01 -1.03
C PHE A 26 -6.62 -13.21 -0.42
N ASP A 27 -7.91 -13.38 -0.75
CA ASP A 27 -8.73 -14.46 -0.21
C ASP A 27 -8.27 -15.84 -0.74
N ALA A 28 -7.69 -15.90 -1.95
CA ALA A 28 -7.09 -17.10 -2.54
C ALA A 28 -5.66 -17.42 -2.06
N GLY A 29 -5.04 -16.55 -1.24
CA GLY A 29 -3.66 -16.73 -0.78
C GLY A 29 -2.59 -16.42 -1.85
N GLU A 30 -2.96 -15.70 -2.90
CA GLU A 30 -2.12 -15.32 -4.03
C GLU A 30 -1.44 -13.97 -3.78
N PHE A 31 -0.16 -14.01 -3.45
CA PHE A 31 0.60 -12.84 -3.02
C PHE A 31 1.85 -12.60 -3.86
N VAL A 32 2.13 -11.32 -4.10
CA VAL A 32 3.45 -10.85 -4.51
C VAL A 32 4.43 -11.09 -3.36
N GLN A 33 5.62 -11.61 -3.66
CA GLN A 33 6.66 -11.89 -2.67
C GLN A 33 7.92 -11.04 -2.88
N SER A 34 8.20 -10.65 -4.11
CA SER A 34 9.26 -9.70 -4.44
C SER A 34 8.80 -8.74 -5.53
N TRP A 35 9.47 -7.58 -5.62
CA TRP A 35 9.18 -6.62 -6.67
C TRP A 35 9.49 -7.24 -8.05
N ASP A 36 8.56 -7.06 -8.99
CA ASP A 36 8.64 -7.55 -10.38
C ASP A 36 8.66 -9.08 -10.56
N ASP A 37 8.22 -9.86 -9.56
CA ASP A 37 7.95 -11.30 -9.73
C ASP A 37 6.72 -11.56 -10.61
N ASP A 38 6.49 -12.83 -11.00
CA ASP A 38 5.36 -13.21 -11.84
C ASP A 38 4.01 -12.85 -11.20
N ALA A 39 3.91 -12.91 -9.87
CA ALA A 39 2.72 -12.52 -9.15
C ALA A 39 2.46 -11.00 -9.26
N ALA A 40 3.51 -10.17 -9.20
CA ALA A 40 3.45 -8.72 -9.37
C ALA A 40 2.97 -8.38 -10.78
N ARG A 41 3.53 -9.03 -11.80
CA ARG A 41 3.17 -8.86 -13.22
C ARG A 41 1.74 -9.29 -13.50
N LYS A 42 1.23 -10.29 -12.79
CA LYS A 42 -0.18 -10.75 -12.85
C LYS A 42 -1.14 -9.92 -11.99
N GLY A 43 -0.64 -8.95 -11.22
CA GLY A 43 -1.49 -8.08 -10.40
C GLY A 43 -1.99 -8.73 -9.11
N TYR A 44 -1.26 -9.68 -8.54
CA TYR A 44 -1.62 -10.37 -7.29
C TYR A 44 -1.58 -9.44 -6.07
N CYS A 45 -2.06 -9.93 -4.93
CA CYS A 45 -2.20 -9.12 -3.73
C CYS A 45 -0.85 -8.66 -3.16
N LEU A 46 -0.76 -7.39 -2.78
CA LEU A 46 0.44 -6.75 -2.22
C LEU A 46 0.54 -6.85 -0.69
N TYR A 47 -0.25 -7.72 -0.05
CA TYR A 47 -0.27 -7.84 1.40
C TYR A 47 1.11 -8.18 1.98
N LYS A 48 1.79 -9.19 1.43
CA LYS A 48 3.14 -9.58 1.86
C LYS A 48 4.21 -8.53 1.54
N MET A 49 3.93 -7.61 0.61
CA MET A 49 4.77 -6.45 0.31
C MET A 49 4.60 -5.29 1.32
N GLY A 50 3.71 -5.45 2.32
CA GLY A 50 3.51 -4.48 3.39
C GLY A 50 2.31 -3.54 3.20
N CYS A 51 1.38 -3.86 2.31
CA CYS A 51 0.18 -3.06 2.08
C CYS A 51 -0.66 -2.88 3.36
N LYS A 52 -0.94 -1.63 3.74
CA LYS A 52 -1.77 -1.23 4.89
C LYS A 52 -3.25 -0.99 4.55
N GLY A 53 -3.67 -1.37 3.34
CA GLY A 53 -5.07 -1.29 2.91
C GLY A 53 -6.08 -1.92 3.90
N PRO A 54 -5.78 -3.05 4.57
CA PRO A 54 -6.68 -3.66 5.55
C PRO A 54 -6.99 -2.81 6.80
N THR A 55 -6.19 -1.78 7.08
CA THR A 55 -6.35 -0.91 8.25
C THR A 55 -6.51 0.56 7.87
N THR A 56 -6.78 0.87 6.60
CA THR A 56 -6.85 2.25 6.09
C THR A 56 -8.23 2.54 5.53
N TYR A 57 -8.87 3.62 5.99
CA TYR A 57 -10.14 4.14 5.51
C TYR A 57 -9.89 5.28 4.54
N ASN A 58 -10.31 5.10 3.28
CA ASN A 58 -10.30 6.13 2.25
C ASN A 58 -11.05 5.59 1.00
N ALA A 59 -11.27 6.43 0.01
CA ALA A 59 -11.96 6.10 -1.24
C ALA A 59 -11.00 5.70 -2.38
N CYS A 60 -9.69 5.52 -2.13
CA CYS A 60 -8.71 5.32 -3.21
C CYS A 60 -8.98 4.06 -4.06
N SER A 61 -9.57 3.00 -3.51
CA SER A 61 -9.87 1.78 -4.28
C SER A 61 -11.19 1.85 -5.05
N SER A 62 -12.09 2.78 -4.70
CA SER A 62 -13.37 3.01 -5.39
C SER A 62 -13.28 4.20 -6.35
N THR A 63 -13.07 5.41 -5.81
CA THR A 63 -12.97 6.66 -6.58
C THR A 63 -11.68 6.75 -7.39
N ARG A 64 -10.59 6.15 -6.88
CA ARG A 64 -9.22 6.27 -7.45
C ARG A 64 -8.72 7.71 -7.43
N TRP A 65 -7.63 7.98 -8.15
CA TRP A 65 -6.96 9.26 -8.27
C TRP A 65 -6.88 9.68 -9.73
N ASN A 66 -6.81 10.99 -9.95
CA ASN A 66 -6.60 11.62 -11.26
C ASN A 66 -7.69 11.20 -12.27
N ASP A 67 -8.94 11.55 -11.98
CA ASP A 67 -10.10 11.23 -12.84
C ASP A 67 -10.26 9.72 -13.11
N GLY A 68 -10.10 8.92 -12.05
CA GLY A 68 -10.30 7.47 -12.13
C GLY A 68 -9.10 6.69 -12.72
N VAL A 69 -8.01 7.35 -13.09
CA VAL A 69 -6.88 6.71 -13.79
C VAL A 69 -6.22 5.60 -12.98
N SER A 70 -5.76 5.90 -11.76
CA SER A 70 -5.06 4.91 -10.94
C SER A 70 -5.12 5.22 -9.44
N PHE A 71 -4.53 4.36 -8.62
CA PHE A 71 -4.26 4.56 -7.21
C PHE A 71 -3.07 3.66 -6.81
N PRO A 72 -2.45 3.82 -5.63
CA PRO A 72 -1.17 3.16 -5.31
C PRO A 72 -1.11 1.65 -5.61
N ILE A 73 -2.14 0.90 -5.20
CA ILE A 73 -2.19 -0.56 -5.39
C ILE A 73 -2.33 -0.93 -6.87
N GLN A 74 -3.06 -0.14 -7.66
CA GLN A 74 -3.16 -0.36 -9.10
C GLN A 74 -1.83 -0.13 -9.81
N SER A 75 -1.06 0.87 -9.37
CA SER A 75 0.30 1.13 -9.85
C SER A 75 1.36 0.19 -9.24
N GLY A 76 0.95 -0.89 -8.56
CA GLY A 76 1.86 -1.93 -8.06
C GLY A 76 2.49 -1.68 -6.69
N HIS A 77 2.16 -0.58 -6.01
CA HIS A 77 2.67 -0.29 -4.67
C HIS A 77 1.62 -0.50 -3.58
N GLY A 78 2.01 -1.13 -2.47
CA GLY A 78 1.14 -1.31 -1.31
C GLY A 78 0.64 0.04 -0.77
N CYS A 79 -0.60 0.07 -0.25
CA CYS A 79 -1.09 1.23 0.47
C CYS A 79 -0.20 1.53 1.69
N LEU A 80 0.16 2.79 1.90
CA LEU A 80 0.97 3.22 3.05
C LEU A 80 0.14 3.54 4.29
N GLY A 81 -1.17 3.68 4.14
CA GLY A 81 -2.06 4.12 5.22
C GLY A 81 -2.02 5.62 5.51
N CYS A 82 -1.70 6.46 4.52
CA CYS A 82 -1.55 7.90 4.69
C CYS A 82 -2.80 8.65 5.21
N ALA A 83 -3.98 8.03 5.20
CA ALA A 83 -5.22 8.58 5.72
C ALA A 83 -5.51 8.21 7.19
N GLU A 84 -4.62 7.43 7.82
CA GLU A 84 -4.73 7.05 9.22
C GLU A 84 -3.81 7.86 10.12
N ASN A 85 -4.25 8.09 11.35
CA ASN A 85 -3.44 8.76 12.35
C ASN A 85 -2.17 7.96 12.65
N GLY A 86 -1.03 8.65 12.79
CA GLY A 86 0.25 8.02 13.12
C GLY A 86 0.84 7.10 12.04
N PHE A 87 0.36 7.16 10.79
CA PHE A 87 0.79 6.22 9.75
C PHE A 87 2.30 6.20 9.51
N TRP A 88 3.01 7.32 9.69
CA TRP A 88 4.47 7.37 9.57
C TRP A 88 5.19 6.44 10.56
N ILE A 89 4.64 6.24 11.76
CA ILE A 89 5.17 5.29 12.74
C ILE A 89 4.85 3.85 12.29
N ALA A 90 3.64 3.62 11.78
CA ALA A 90 3.20 2.31 11.28
C ALA A 90 3.88 1.87 9.97
N VAL A 91 4.38 2.81 9.16
CA VAL A 91 5.14 2.53 7.93
C VAL A 91 6.59 2.17 8.24
N ARG A 92 7.18 2.70 9.33
CA ARG A 92 8.56 2.37 9.77
C ARG A 92 8.75 0.89 10.13
N SER A 93 7.68 0.14 10.30
CA SER A 93 7.68 -1.31 10.53
C SER A 93 7.37 -2.14 9.27
N THR A 94 7.39 -1.54 8.07
CA THR A 94 7.21 -2.25 6.79
C THR A 94 8.55 -2.61 6.13
N ALA A 95 8.55 -3.69 5.33
CA ALA A 95 9.72 -4.15 4.58
C ALA A 95 10.35 -3.04 3.70
N ALA A 96 9.53 -2.11 3.19
CA ALA A 96 9.98 -0.94 2.43
C ALA A 96 10.93 -0.01 3.23
N TRP A 97 10.70 0.17 4.54
CA TRP A 97 11.58 0.97 5.41
C TRP A 97 12.91 0.26 5.70
N SER A 98 12.90 -1.06 5.87
CA SER A 98 14.13 -1.86 6.00
C SER A 98 14.98 -1.81 4.73
N ILE A 99 14.35 -1.79 3.55
CA ILE A 99 15.06 -1.62 2.26
C ILE A 99 15.62 -0.20 2.16
N PHE A 100 14.83 0.84 2.45
CA PHE A 100 15.31 2.23 2.39
C PHE A 100 16.53 2.49 3.30
N ARG A 101 16.55 1.95 4.53
CA ARG A 101 17.73 2.01 5.40
C ARG A 101 18.96 1.35 4.79
N LYS A 102 18.80 0.24 4.06
CA LYS A 102 19.90 -0.48 3.43
C LYS A 102 20.56 0.33 2.30
N TRP A 103 19.80 1.19 1.60
CA TRP A 103 20.32 2.02 0.52
C TRP A 103 20.86 3.39 0.97
N VAL A 104 20.36 3.95 2.08
CA VAL A 104 20.83 5.25 2.61
C VAL A 104 22.03 5.10 3.55
N LEU A 105 22.20 3.94 4.21
CA LEU A 105 23.28 3.72 5.19
C LEU A 105 24.47 2.92 4.64
N ILE A 106 24.40 2.39 3.42
CA ILE A 106 25.55 1.78 2.75
C ILE A 106 26.12 2.84 1.80
N PRO A 107 27.28 3.45 2.11
CA PRO A 107 27.93 4.35 1.17
C PRO A 107 28.24 3.58 -0.13
N PRO A 108 28.09 4.21 -1.31
CA PRO A 108 28.52 3.57 -2.55
C PRO A 108 30.00 3.16 -2.43
N PRO A 109 30.41 2.01 -3.00
CA PRO A 109 31.81 1.62 -3.01
C PRO A 109 32.61 2.76 -3.65
N THR A 110 33.58 3.29 -2.91
CA THR A 110 34.52 4.27 -3.46
C THR A 110 35.20 3.64 -4.67
N PRO A 111 35.22 4.28 -5.85
CA PRO A 111 35.96 3.76 -6.98
C PRO A 111 37.43 3.66 -6.57
N SER A 112 37.98 2.45 -6.62
CA SER A 112 39.42 2.23 -6.51
C SER A 112 40.07 2.86 -7.74
N VAL A 113 40.86 3.90 -7.51
CA VAL A 113 41.83 4.43 -8.49
C VAL A 113 42.88 3.36 -8.77
#